data_AF-A0A3P7IST4-F1
#
_entry.id   AF-A0A3P7IST4-F1
#
_cell.length_a   1.000
_cell.length_b   1.000
_cell.length_c   1.000
_cell.angle_alpha   90.00
_cell.angle_beta   90.00
_cell.angle_gamma   90.00
#
_symmetry.space_group_name_H-M   'P 1'
#
loop_
_entity.id
_entity.type
_entity.pdbx_description
1 polymer ?
#
loop_
_entity_poly.entity_id
_entity_poly.type
_entity_poly.pdbx_seq_one_letter_code
_entity_poly.pdbx_strand_id
1 'polypeptide(L)'
;MSSNRHLLFVAPFSESCFDSKEILAPATCIVVSVTASTTQGKSLEPEELNAVREACDLAEKLHTDRISMYRLIEVRMSLIAPNLVHLLGAATTALLVSQAGGLAPLSRMPACNIQVLGRQKRSLAGFSSTTALPHAGFVYFHPLVQSMPPDLKS
;
A
#
# COMPACT_ATOMS: atom_id res chain seq x y z
N MET A 1 37.03 10.25 -43.50
CA MET A 1 37.23 10.48 -42.04
C MET A 1 35.88 10.85 -41.45
N SER A 2 35.39 10.01 -40.52
CA SER A 2 34.19 10.08 -39.66
C SER A 2 33.00 10.92 -40.16
N SER A 3 31.91 10.34 -40.69
CA SER A 3 31.01 9.38 -40.04
C SER A 3 30.69 9.72 -38.57
N ASN A 4 29.94 10.80 -38.36
CA ASN A 4 29.20 11.06 -37.12
C ASN A 4 27.69 10.99 -37.42
N ARG A 5 27.20 9.77 -37.67
CA ARG A 5 25.77 9.43 -37.66
C ARG A 5 25.39 8.94 -36.25
N HIS A 6 25.20 9.86 -35.31
CA HIS A 6 24.72 9.50 -33.96
C HIS A 6 23.55 10.36 -33.45
N LEU A 7 22.85 11.08 -34.33
CA LEU A 7 21.79 12.04 -33.95
C LEU A 7 20.40 11.76 -34.56
N LEU A 8 20.14 10.56 -35.06
CA LEU A 8 18.82 10.20 -35.62
C LEU A 8 18.31 8.89 -35.00
N PHE A 9 17.88 8.94 -33.75
CA PHE A 9 16.94 7.98 -33.18
C PHE A 9 16.13 8.64 -32.06
N VAL A 10 15.53 9.80 -32.36
CA VAL A 10 14.41 10.33 -31.57
C VAL A 10 13.18 10.12 -32.44
N ALA A 11 12.63 8.91 -32.39
CA ALA A 11 11.27 8.70 -32.88
C ALA A 11 10.33 9.54 -32.00
N PRO A 12 9.34 10.23 -32.59
CA PRO A 12 8.49 11.16 -31.87
C PRO A 12 7.51 10.35 -31.01
N PHE A 13 7.74 10.28 -29.70
CA PHE A 13 6.72 9.91 -28.72
C PHE A 13 5.81 11.14 -28.50
N SER A 14 5.24 11.69 -29.59
CA SER A 14 4.67 13.05 -29.60
C SER A 14 3.15 13.13 -29.42
N GLU A 15 2.42 12.05 -29.10
CA GLU A 15 0.94 12.16 -28.96
C GLU A 15 0.29 11.42 -27.79
N SER A 16 1.06 10.86 -26.84
CA SER A 16 0.49 10.32 -25.59
C SER A 16 1.18 10.85 -24.33
N CYS A 17 1.79 12.03 -24.44
CA CYS A 17 2.31 12.84 -23.32
C CYS A 17 1.16 13.59 -22.61
N PHE A 18 0.05 12.92 -22.34
CA PHE A 18 -1.05 13.48 -21.57
C PHE A 18 -0.88 13.02 -20.11
N ASP A 19 -0.48 13.98 -19.26
CA ASP A 19 -0.70 14.01 -17.81
C ASP A 19 0.22 13.24 -16.84
N SER A 20 1.48 12.96 -17.19
CA SER A 20 2.42 12.34 -16.22
C SER A 20 2.94 13.31 -15.13
N LYS A 21 2.61 14.60 -15.19
CA LYS A 21 3.06 15.62 -14.23
C LYS A 21 2.24 15.65 -12.94
N GLU A 22 0.97 15.21 -12.98
CA GLU A 22 0.14 15.13 -11.78
C GLU A 22 0.50 13.92 -10.90
N ILE A 23 1.07 12.87 -11.48
CA ILE A 23 1.29 11.58 -10.80
C ILE A 23 2.74 11.40 -10.34
N LEU A 24 3.73 11.86 -11.12
CA LEU A 24 5.16 11.62 -10.84
C LEU A 24 5.95 12.91 -10.60
N ALA A 25 6.97 12.81 -9.74
CA ALA A 25 7.92 13.89 -9.54
C ALA A 25 8.73 14.19 -10.82
N PRO A 26 9.10 15.45 -11.09
CA PRO A 26 9.77 15.85 -12.33
C PRO A 26 11.07 15.07 -12.62
N ALA A 27 11.84 14.75 -11.58
CA ALA A 27 13.08 13.98 -11.71
C ALA A 27 12.82 12.54 -12.22
N THR A 28 11.76 11.89 -11.76
CA THR A 28 11.37 10.54 -12.19
C THR A 28 10.92 10.54 -13.66
N CYS A 29 10.21 11.59 -14.11
CA CYS A 29 9.83 11.72 -15.52
C CYS A 29 11.05 11.78 -16.45
N ILE A 30 12.10 12.51 -16.06
CA ILE A 30 13.35 12.58 -16.84
C ILE A 30 13.96 11.18 -16.96
N VAL A 31 14.11 10.46 -15.85
CA VAL A 31 14.66 9.10 -15.85
C VAL A 31 13.85 8.17 -16.75
N VAL A 32 12.52 8.18 -16.64
CA VAL A 32 11.64 7.35 -17.48
C VAL A 32 11.82 7.70 -18.95
N SER A 33 11.84 8.99 -19.33
CA SER A 33 12.02 9.40 -20.72
C SER A 33 13.37 8.98 -21.33
N VAL A 34 14.45 9.08 -20.54
CA VAL A 34 15.80 8.66 -20.97
C VAL A 34 15.84 7.15 -21.14
N THR A 35 15.35 6.39 -20.14
CA THR A 35 15.31 4.92 -20.23
C THR A 35 14.41 4.43 -21.36
N ALA A 36 13.29 5.09 -21.63
CA ALA A 36 12.40 4.77 -22.74
C ALA A 36 13.05 5.03 -24.11
N SER A 37 13.97 5.99 -24.21
CA SER A 37 14.69 6.30 -25.46
C SER A 37 15.85 5.33 -25.72
N THR A 38 16.45 4.75 -24.67
CA THR A 38 17.61 3.85 -24.78
C THR A 38 17.29 2.37 -24.55
N THR A 39 16.03 2.03 -24.30
CA THR A 39 15.62 0.64 -24.00
C THR A 39 15.63 -0.24 -25.26
N GLN A 40 16.11 -1.47 -25.11
CA GLN A 40 16.03 -2.51 -26.14
C GLN A 40 14.76 -3.37 -25.93
N GLY A 41 13.63 -2.70 -25.73
CA GLY A 41 12.33 -3.37 -25.53
C GLY A 41 11.79 -4.00 -26.82
N LYS A 42 10.87 -4.96 -26.68
CA LYS A 42 10.06 -5.47 -27.79
C LYS A 42 8.74 -4.69 -27.84
N SER A 43 8.26 -4.38 -29.04
CA SER A 43 6.91 -3.83 -29.20
C SER A 43 5.89 -4.89 -28.83
N LEU A 44 4.91 -4.53 -28.01
CA LEU A 44 3.77 -5.37 -27.66
C LEU A 44 2.79 -5.42 -28.83
N GLU A 45 2.09 -6.55 -28.98
CA GLU A 45 0.99 -6.65 -29.94
C GLU A 45 -0.23 -5.83 -29.47
N PRO A 46 -1.09 -5.37 -30.39
CA PRO A 46 -2.25 -4.54 -30.03
C PRO A 46 -3.22 -5.25 -29.08
N GLU A 47 -3.35 -6.58 -29.16
CA GLU A 47 -4.17 -7.37 -28.23
C GLU A 47 -3.57 -7.39 -26.82
N GLU A 48 -2.25 -7.57 -26.70
CA GLU A 48 -1.54 -7.54 -25.42
C GLU A 48 -1.60 -6.15 -24.77
N LEU A 49 -1.47 -5.09 -25.57
CA LEU A 49 -1.60 -3.71 -25.09
C LEU A 49 -3.01 -3.42 -24.56
N ASN A 50 -4.05 -3.93 -25.22
CA ASN A 50 -5.42 -3.77 -24.75
C ASN A 50 -5.64 -4.53 -23.43
N ALA A 51 -5.14 -5.76 -23.30
CA ALA A 51 -5.23 -6.52 -22.05
C ALA A 51 -4.52 -5.80 -20.88
N VAL A 52 -3.35 -5.20 -21.12
CA VAL A 52 -2.63 -4.41 -20.10
C VAL A 52 -3.43 -3.17 -19.71
N ARG A 53 -4.00 -2.45 -20.68
CA ARG A 53 -4.83 -1.26 -20.40
C ARG A 53 -6.07 -1.61 -19.58
N GLU A 54 -6.79 -2.67 -19.95
CA GLU A 54 -7.94 -3.14 -19.18
C GLU A 54 -7.56 -3.52 -17.73
N ALA A 55 -6.41 -4.16 -17.54
CA ALA A 55 -5.90 -4.48 -16.20
C ALA A 55 -5.57 -3.21 -15.39
N CYS A 56 -5.02 -2.17 -16.03
CA CYS A 56 -4.77 -0.88 -15.39
C CYS A 56 -6.08 -0.18 -14.99
N ASP A 57 -7.08 -0.14 -15.87
CA ASP A 57 -8.39 0.47 -15.58
C ASP A 57 -9.08 -0.24 -14.41
N LEU A 58 -9.00 -1.58 -14.37
CA LEU A 58 -9.52 -2.37 -13.24
C LEU A 58 -8.77 -2.06 -11.94
N ALA A 59 -7.45 -1.92 -11.99
CA ALA A 59 -6.65 -1.57 -10.82
C ALA A 59 -7.00 -0.18 -10.29
N GLU A 60 -7.24 0.80 -11.17
CA GLU A 60 -7.68 2.15 -10.80
C GLU A 60 -9.07 2.12 -10.16
N LYS A 61 -10.00 1.35 -10.72
CA LYS A 61 -11.34 1.15 -10.15
C LYS A 61 -11.26 0.56 -8.75
N LEU A 62 -10.46 -0.50 -8.56
CA LEU A 62 -10.23 -1.12 -7.25
C LEU A 62 -9.61 -0.14 -6.25
N HIS A 63 -8.70 0.72 -6.71
CA HIS A 63 -8.09 1.75 -5.88
C HIS A 63 -9.13 2.77 -5.40
N THR A 64 -9.99 3.23 -6.31
CA THR A 64 -11.08 4.17 -6.01
C THR A 64 -12.08 3.55 -5.04
N ASP A 65 -12.48 2.30 -5.26
CA ASP A 65 -13.39 1.56 -4.39
C ASP A 65 -12.77 1.41 -2.99
N ARG A 66 -11.48 1.06 -2.90
CA ARG A 66 -10.74 0.98 -1.63
C ARG A 66 -10.77 2.32 -0.87
N ILE A 67 -10.54 3.45 -1.54
CA ILE A 67 -10.62 4.79 -0.92
C ILE A 67 -12.04 5.05 -0.39
N SER A 68 -13.07 4.71 -1.16
CA SER A 68 -14.47 4.89 -0.74
C SER A 68 -14.79 4.07 0.53
N MET A 69 -14.26 2.85 0.63
CA MET A 69 -14.41 2.00 1.81
C MET A 69 -13.70 2.58 3.03
N TYR A 70 -12.49 3.14 2.86
CA TYR A 70 -11.81 3.82 3.96
C TYR A 70 -12.62 5.00 4.49
N ARG A 71 -13.18 5.83 3.62
CA ARG A 71 -14.05 6.95 4.02
C ARG A 71 -15.29 6.47 4.75
N LEU A 72 -15.91 5.39 4.28
CA LEU A 72 -17.07 4.80 4.96
C LEU A 72 -16.72 4.33 6.38
N ILE A 73 -15.59 3.64 6.54
CA ILE A 73 -15.11 3.18 7.85
C ILE A 73 -14.82 4.37 8.76
N GLU A 74 -14.19 5.42 8.23
CA GLU A 74 -13.87 6.64 8.98
C GLU A 74 -15.12 7.31 9.55
N VAL A 75 -16.14 7.53 8.73
CA VAL A 75 -17.41 8.14 9.16
C VAL A 75 -18.14 7.23 10.15
N ARG A 76 -18.28 5.93 9.84
CA ARG A 76 -19.03 4.99 10.68
C ARG A 76 -18.37 4.77 12.03
N MET A 77 -17.05 4.59 12.05
CA MET A 77 -16.34 4.27 13.29
C MET A 77 -16.24 5.50 14.21
N SER A 78 -16.19 6.71 13.65
CA SER A 78 -16.26 7.95 14.43
C SER A 78 -17.60 8.10 15.16
N LEU A 79 -18.70 7.57 14.60
CA LEU A 79 -20.01 7.55 15.26
C LEU A 79 -20.13 6.42 16.30
N ILE A 80 -19.54 5.26 16.02
CA ILE A 80 -19.68 4.05 16.84
C ILE A 80 -18.74 4.08 18.06
N ALA A 81 -17.48 4.47 17.89
CA ALA A 81 -16.45 4.43 18.92
C ALA A 81 -15.49 5.64 18.83
N PRO A 82 -15.97 6.88 19.07
CA PRO A 82 -15.18 8.10 18.89
C PRO A 82 -13.90 8.12 19.72
N ASN A 83 -13.93 7.61 20.95
CA ASN A 83 -12.76 7.59 21.84
C ASN A 83 -11.65 6.67 21.31
N LEU A 84 -12.00 5.51 20.76
CA LEU A 84 -11.02 4.58 20.19
C LEU A 84 -10.45 5.11 18.88
N VAL A 85 -11.29 5.71 18.04
CA VAL A 85 -10.86 6.36 16.80
C VAL A 85 -9.86 7.48 17.07
N HIS A 86 -10.08 8.28 18.12
CA HIS A 86 -9.15 9.35 18.48
C HIS A 86 -7.77 8.81 18.93
N LEU A 87 -7.73 7.63 19.55
CA LEU A 87 -6.48 7.03 20.06
C LEU A 87 -5.72 6.22 18.99
N LEU A 88 -6.42 5.43 18.19
CA LEU A 88 -5.83 4.40 17.31
C LEU A 88 -6.13 4.62 15.81
N GLY A 89 -6.96 5.61 15.48
CA GLY A 89 -7.50 5.82 14.15
C GLY A 89 -8.65 4.87 13.80
N ALA A 90 -9.44 5.26 12.79
CA ALA A 90 -10.63 4.51 12.40
C ALA A 90 -10.32 3.12 11.83
N ALA A 91 -9.25 2.99 11.03
CA ALA A 91 -8.86 1.72 10.42
C ALA A 91 -8.45 0.67 11.47
N THR A 92 -7.55 1.03 12.39
CA THR A 92 -7.10 0.13 13.47
C THR A 92 -8.24 -0.25 14.41
N THR A 93 -9.09 0.73 14.75
CA THR A 93 -10.28 0.50 15.60
C THR A 93 -11.23 -0.48 14.95
N ALA A 94 -11.52 -0.33 13.65
CA ALA A 94 -12.39 -1.25 12.92
C ALA A 94 -11.84 -2.68 12.94
N LEU A 95 -10.53 -2.87 12.77
CA LEU A 95 -9.87 -4.17 12.83
C LEU A 95 -9.96 -4.82 14.23
N LEU A 96 -9.76 -4.03 15.28
CA LEU A 96 -9.89 -4.51 16.67
C LEU A 96 -11.33 -4.95 16.97
N VAL A 97 -12.31 -4.13 16.59
CA VAL A 97 -13.73 -4.42 16.79
C VAL A 97 -14.15 -5.65 15.97
N SER A 98 -13.70 -5.77 14.71
CA SER A 98 -14.02 -6.93 13.88
C SER A 98 -13.44 -8.22 14.43
N GLN A 99 -12.19 -8.18 14.90
CA GLN A 99 -11.51 -9.36 15.44
C GLN A 99 -12.02 -9.76 16.83
N ALA A 100 -12.47 -8.79 17.64
CA ALA A 100 -13.12 -9.05 18.91
C ALA A 100 -14.57 -9.54 18.78
N GLY A 101 -15.20 -9.35 17.61
CA GLY A 101 -16.61 -9.71 17.38
C GLY A 101 -17.61 -8.65 17.86
N GLY A 102 -17.19 -7.38 17.94
CA GLY A 102 -18.02 -6.24 18.35
C GLY A 102 -17.47 -5.46 19.55
N LEU A 103 -18.16 -4.39 19.93
CA LEU A 103 -17.73 -3.51 21.04
C LEU A 103 -17.91 -4.14 22.42
N ALA A 104 -19.01 -4.85 22.66
CA ALA A 104 -19.28 -5.51 23.94
C ALA A 104 -18.24 -6.59 24.32
N PRO A 105 -17.82 -7.50 23.41
CA PRO A 105 -16.73 -8.41 23.72
C PRO A 105 -15.39 -7.69 23.84
N LEU A 106 -15.14 -6.64 23.04
CA LEU A 106 -13.92 -5.84 23.13
C LEU A 106 -13.79 -5.16 24.51
N SER A 107 -14.87 -4.62 25.07
CA SER A 107 -14.84 -3.93 26.37
C SER A 107 -14.62 -4.87 27.57
N ARG A 108 -14.93 -6.17 27.41
CA ARG A 108 -14.68 -7.19 28.46
C ARG A 108 -13.29 -7.81 28.34
N MET A 109 -12.60 -7.60 27.23
CA MET A 109 -11.30 -8.18 26.97
C MET A 109 -10.21 -7.47 27.79
N PRO A 110 -9.33 -8.20 28.50
CA PRO A 110 -8.24 -7.58 29.24
C PRO A 110 -7.18 -7.02 28.28
N ALA A 111 -6.44 -6.01 28.73
CA ALA A 111 -5.46 -5.28 27.91
C ALA A 111 -4.40 -6.20 27.25
N CYS A 112 -3.92 -7.22 27.97
CA CYS A 112 -2.95 -8.18 27.44
C CYS A 112 -3.47 -8.99 26.25
N ASN A 113 -4.79 -9.26 26.19
CA ASN A 113 -5.41 -9.94 25.06
C ASN A 113 -5.62 -8.97 23.88
N ILE A 114 -5.95 -7.70 24.16
CA ILE A 114 -6.06 -6.66 23.14
C ILE A 114 -4.70 -6.40 22.47
N GLN A 115 -3.60 -6.40 23.24
CA GLN A 115 -2.25 -6.20 22.73
C GLN A 115 -1.86 -7.24 21.66
N VAL A 116 -2.22 -8.50 21.89
CA VAL A 116 -1.89 -9.62 20.98
C VAL A 116 -2.97 -9.89 19.93
N LEU A 117 -4.02 -9.07 19.89
CA LEU A 117 -5.13 -9.25 18.96
C LEU A 117 -4.67 -9.06 17.51
N GLY A 118 -5.02 -9.99 16.63
CA GLY A 118 -4.54 -10.00 15.24
C GLY A 118 -3.17 -10.65 15.03
N ARG A 119 -2.54 -11.19 16.09
CA ARG A 119 -1.32 -11.98 15.95
C ARG A 119 -1.61 -13.25 15.15
N GLN A 120 -1.11 -13.33 13.93
CA GLN A 120 -1.12 -14.58 13.17
C GLN A 120 -0.02 -15.51 13.68
N LYS A 121 -0.41 -16.68 14.18
CA LYS A 121 0.54 -17.74 14.57
C LYS A 121 1.15 -18.30 13.29
N ARG A 122 2.30 -17.75 12.87
CA ARG A 122 3.13 -18.36 11.82
C ARG A 122 3.75 -19.63 12.39
N SER A 123 3.10 -20.76 12.16
CA SER A 123 3.66 -22.08 12.41
C SER A 123 4.71 -22.35 11.33
N LEU A 124 5.99 -22.08 11.63
CA LEU A 124 7.08 -22.46 10.75
C LEU A 124 7.16 -23.99 10.70
N ALA A 125 6.90 -24.56 9.53
CA ALA A 125 7.04 -25.99 9.25
C ALA A 125 8.53 -26.39 9.12
N GLY A 126 9.36 -26.04 10.10
CA GLY A 126 10.79 -26.33 10.10
C GLY A 126 11.49 -25.89 11.38
N PHE A 127 12.69 -26.44 11.62
CA PHE A 127 13.52 -26.21 12.81
C PHE A 127 14.12 -24.80 12.95
N SER A 128 13.70 -23.84 12.11
CA SER A 128 14.17 -22.46 12.16
C SER A 128 13.17 -21.58 12.89
N SER A 129 13.46 -21.25 14.15
CA SER A 129 12.77 -20.21 14.90
C SER A 129 13.23 -18.83 14.41
N THR A 130 12.66 -18.31 13.32
CA THR A 130 12.76 -16.87 13.06
C THR A 130 11.90 -16.15 14.08
N THR A 131 12.50 -15.15 14.74
CA THR A 131 11.97 -14.42 15.89
C THR A 131 10.65 -13.73 15.53
N ALA A 132 9.53 -14.44 15.67
CA ALA A 132 8.22 -13.81 15.60
C ALA A 132 8.14 -12.79 16.75
N LEU A 133 8.12 -11.50 16.41
CA LEU A 133 8.03 -10.39 17.37
C LEU A 133 7.03 -10.74 18.47
N PRO A 134 7.46 -10.93 19.73
CA PRO A 134 6.55 -11.26 20.81
C PRO A 134 5.55 -10.12 20.96
N HIS A 135 4.31 -10.44 21.29
CA HIS A 135 3.22 -9.47 21.53
C HIS A 135 2.83 -8.51 20.38
N ALA A 136 3.29 -8.75 19.15
CA ALA A 136 2.90 -7.93 18.00
C ALA A 136 1.48 -8.25 17.48
N GLY A 137 0.47 -7.52 17.97
CA GLY A 137 -0.89 -7.45 17.41
C GLY A 137 -1.12 -6.22 16.54
N PHE A 138 -2.38 -5.89 16.24
CA PHE A 138 -2.73 -4.71 15.42
C PHE A 138 -2.18 -3.39 16.00
N VAL A 139 -2.15 -3.27 17.33
CA VAL A 139 -1.64 -2.07 18.03
C VAL A 139 -0.15 -1.85 17.77
N TYR A 140 0.63 -2.91 17.60
CA TYR A 140 2.07 -2.80 17.31
C TYR A 140 2.35 -2.11 15.97
N PHE A 141 1.51 -2.34 14.95
CA PHE A 141 1.66 -1.74 13.63
C PHE A 141 1.12 -0.31 13.54
N HIS A 142 0.58 0.23 14.64
CA HIS A 142 0.09 1.59 14.67
C HIS A 142 1.25 2.59 14.48
N PRO A 143 1.06 3.70 13.71
CA PRO A 143 2.11 4.68 13.45
C PRO A 143 2.80 5.21 14.71
N LEU A 144 2.04 5.45 15.80
CA LEU A 144 2.61 5.93 17.07
C LEU A 144 3.62 4.96 17.68
N VAL A 145 3.36 3.65 17.61
CA VAL A 145 4.29 2.63 18.13
C VAL A 145 5.47 2.49 17.17
N GLN A 146 5.21 2.55 15.87
CA GLN A 146 6.27 2.44 14.85
C GLN A 146 7.25 3.62 14.85
N SER A 147 6.82 4.81 15.25
CA SER A 147 7.71 5.97 15.39
C SER A 147 8.68 5.89 16.58
N MET A 148 8.48 4.96 17.52
CA MET A 148 9.38 4.81 18.67
C MET A 148 10.67 4.07 18.30
N PRO A 149 11.76 4.19 19.07
CA PRO A 149 12.94 3.32 18.97
C PRO A 149 12.57 1.85 19.23
N PRO A 150 13.23 0.86 18.60
CA PRO A 150 12.88 -0.56 18.71
C PRO A 150 12.91 -1.10 20.15
N ASP A 151 13.76 -0.55 21.01
CA ASP A 151 13.91 -0.96 22.41
C ASP A 151 12.67 -0.64 23.26
N LEU A 152 11.81 0.29 22.79
CA LEU A 152 10.62 0.76 23.48
C LEU A 152 9.31 0.20 22.87
N LYS A 153 9.38 -0.70 21.88
CA LYS A 153 8.19 -1.22 21.16
C LYS A 153 7.58 -2.49 21.76
N SER A 154 7.78 -2.77 23.05
CA SER A 154 7.35 -4.02 23.72
C SER A 154 5.87 -4.09 24.06
#